data_AF-A0A2W4LPS6-F1
#
_entry.id   AF-A0A2W4LPS6-F1
#
_cell.length_a   1.000
_cell.length_b   1.000
_cell.length_c   1.000
_cell.angle_alpha   90.00
_cell.angle_beta   90.00
_cell.angle_gamma   90.00
#
_symmetry.space_group_name_H-M   'P 1'
#
loop_
_entity.id
_entity.type
_entity.pdbx_description
1 polymer ?
#
loop_
_entity_poly.entity_id
_entity_poly.type
_entity_poly.pdbx_seq_one_letter_code
_entity_poly.pdbx_strand_id
1 'polypeptide(L)'
;MARRKLAVGGTRPLDGSSETRAFAFPADDLLTHGVVVGMTGSGKTGLLMVLVEEVLRARVPVILIDVKGDLPNLLLTFPGLSGEEFAPWIDEGVLARTGQTRLEAGEAEAQRWKQRLAEWRLGAADVAELRAAMAPRVFTPGMLAGEPLHVLSFLERPGTLWADDVETAREALSASISLLLRLLGRDPDPTRSRDHVVLSVLAERRFALGQPADVASLLQDVREPPVATMGALPMDEYLPKRDRLSLATALNTLLASPTFESWR
;
A
#
# COMPACT_ATOMS: atom_id res chain seq x y z
N MET A 1 -33.06 -4.13 4.10
CA MET A 1 -32.18 -2.94 4.07
C MET A 1 -32.10 -2.45 2.63
N ALA A 2 -32.17 -1.13 2.40
CA ALA A 2 -31.94 -0.58 1.06
C ALA A 2 -30.47 -0.85 0.65
N ARG A 3 -30.24 -1.29 -0.59
CA ARG A 3 -28.88 -1.47 -1.12
C ARG A 3 -28.18 -0.10 -1.17
N ARG A 4 -26.97 -0.03 -0.65
CA ARG A 4 -26.11 1.16 -0.74
C ARG A 4 -25.79 1.39 -2.22
N LYS A 5 -25.98 2.61 -2.70
CA LYS A 5 -25.68 3.00 -4.09
C LYS A 5 -24.46 3.90 -4.11
N LEU A 6 -23.60 3.72 -5.11
CA LEU A 6 -22.40 4.51 -5.35
C LEU A 6 -22.64 5.36 -6.60
N ALA A 7 -22.65 6.68 -6.49
CA ALA A 7 -22.87 7.60 -7.59
C ALA A 7 -21.54 8.10 -8.16
N VAL A 8 -21.04 7.42 -9.21
CA VAL A 8 -19.69 7.67 -9.75
C VAL A 8 -19.64 8.63 -10.93
N GLY A 9 -20.73 9.36 -11.18
CA GLY A 9 -20.80 10.41 -12.20
C GLY A 9 -21.84 10.11 -13.29
N GLY A 10 -21.44 10.26 -14.56
CA GLY A 10 -22.32 10.13 -15.71
C GLY A 10 -21.88 9.04 -16.69
N THR A 11 -22.84 8.42 -17.37
CA THR A 11 -22.60 7.47 -18.45
C THR A 11 -23.18 8.01 -19.77
N ARG A 12 -22.50 7.69 -20.87
CA ARG A 12 -22.91 8.03 -22.23
C ARG A 12 -22.54 6.88 -23.17
N PRO A 13 -23.37 6.55 -24.18
CA PRO A 13 -22.98 5.63 -25.23
C PRO A 13 -21.71 6.09 -25.95
N LEU A 14 -20.90 5.11 -26.37
CA LEU A 14 -19.62 5.37 -27.06
C LEU A 14 -19.79 6.08 -28.41
N ASP A 15 -20.94 5.88 -29.07
CA ASP A 15 -21.29 6.54 -30.33
C ASP A 15 -21.72 8.01 -30.16
N GLY A 16 -21.83 8.49 -28.91
CA GLY A 16 -22.25 9.84 -28.59
C GLY A 16 -23.72 10.16 -28.91
N SER A 17 -24.54 9.16 -29.24
CA SER A 17 -25.92 9.35 -29.73
C SER A 17 -26.90 9.93 -28.72
N SER A 18 -26.58 9.90 -27.42
CA SER A 18 -27.47 10.39 -26.36
C SER A 18 -26.77 11.27 -25.35
N GLU A 19 -27.58 11.97 -24.56
CA GLU A 19 -27.16 12.79 -23.44
C GLU A 19 -26.53 11.96 -22.33
N THR A 20 -25.63 12.57 -21.58
CA THR A 20 -25.04 11.97 -20.38
C THR A 20 -26.12 11.73 -19.33
N ARG A 21 -26.23 10.50 -18.84
CA ARG A 21 -27.16 10.13 -17.77
C ARG A 21 -26.41 9.91 -16.47
N ALA A 22 -27.01 10.26 -15.34
CA ALA A 22 -26.43 9.92 -14.04
C ALA A 22 -26.23 8.39 -13.95
N PHE A 23 -25.06 7.99 -13.47
CA PHE A 23 -24.68 6.60 -13.31
C PHE A 23 -24.40 6.31 -11.84
N ALA A 24 -25.13 5.36 -11.30
CA ALA A 24 -24.93 4.82 -9.98
C ALA A 24 -25.16 3.31 -10.00
N PHE A 25 -24.41 2.58 -9.19
CA PHE A 25 -24.52 1.13 -9.09
C PHE A 25 -24.53 0.67 -7.63
N PRO A 26 -25.08 -0.52 -7.32
CA PRO A 26 -25.05 -1.08 -5.97
C PRO A 26 -23.61 -1.33 -5.49
N ALA A 27 -23.32 -1.00 -4.23
CA ALA A 27 -22.00 -1.27 -3.65
C ALA A 27 -21.62 -2.76 -3.67
N ASP A 28 -22.61 -3.66 -3.60
CA ASP A 28 -22.42 -5.11 -3.63
C ASP A 28 -21.83 -5.61 -4.97
N ASP A 29 -21.94 -4.83 -6.06
CA ASP A 29 -21.32 -5.16 -7.35
C ASP A 29 -19.78 -5.13 -7.26
N LEU A 30 -19.21 -4.44 -6.26
CA LEU A 30 -17.76 -4.47 -6.01
C LEU A 30 -17.25 -5.83 -5.51
N LEU A 31 -18.14 -6.75 -5.10
CA LEU A 31 -17.78 -8.12 -4.70
C LEU A 31 -17.36 -9.00 -5.88
N THR A 32 -17.63 -8.57 -7.12
CA THR A 32 -17.27 -9.31 -8.34
C THR A 32 -16.02 -8.78 -9.05
N HIS A 33 -15.22 -7.97 -8.36
CA HIS A 33 -14.05 -7.25 -8.90
C HIS A 33 -14.42 -6.21 -9.98
N GLY A 34 -13.52 -5.26 -10.20
CA GLY A 34 -13.69 -4.22 -11.22
C GLY A 34 -12.35 -3.82 -11.82
N VAL A 35 -12.39 -3.35 -13.07
CA VAL A 35 -11.21 -2.86 -13.78
C VAL A 35 -11.50 -1.48 -14.38
N VAL A 36 -10.60 -0.53 -14.12
CA VAL A 36 -10.65 0.82 -14.71
C VAL A 36 -9.52 0.95 -15.72
N VAL A 37 -9.86 1.06 -17.00
CA VAL A 37 -8.91 1.14 -18.11
C VAL A 37 -9.02 2.48 -18.83
N GLY A 38 -7.91 2.95 -19.41
CA GLY A 38 -7.85 4.20 -20.15
C GLY A 38 -6.43 4.73 -20.28
N MET A 39 -6.18 5.61 -21.26
CA MET A 39 -4.87 6.24 -21.45
C MET A 39 -4.58 7.32 -20.39
N THR A 40 -3.32 7.75 -20.25
CA THR A 40 -2.97 8.89 -19.39
C THR A 40 -3.79 10.12 -19.78
N GLY A 41 -4.28 10.87 -18.80
CA GLY A 41 -5.16 12.02 -19.02
C GLY A 41 -6.64 11.68 -19.25
N SER A 42 -7.04 10.40 -19.37
CA SER A 42 -8.44 10.02 -19.58
C SER A 42 -9.33 10.09 -18.33
N GLY A 43 -8.83 10.65 -17.23
CA GLY A 43 -9.61 10.79 -15.98
C GLY A 43 -9.66 9.56 -15.06
N LYS A 44 -8.85 8.50 -15.30
CA LYS A 44 -8.85 7.29 -14.45
C LYS A 44 -8.68 7.58 -12.96
N THR A 45 -7.68 8.39 -12.59
CA THR A 45 -7.43 8.75 -11.19
C THR A 45 -8.66 9.48 -10.62
N GLY A 46 -9.21 10.46 -11.35
CA GLY A 46 -10.42 11.17 -10.91
C GLY A 46 -11.62 10.25 -10.68
N LEU A 47 -11.87 9.29 -11.59
CA LEU A 47 -12.92 8.29 -11.42
C LEU A 47 -12.69 7.42 -10.18
N LEU A 48 -11.45 6.99 -9.94
CA LEU A 48 -11.09 6.21 -8.75
C LEU A 48 -11.27 7.02 -7.46
N MET A 49 -10.93 8.32 -7.45
CA MET A 49 -11.16 9.19 -6.31
C MET A 49 -12.65 9.29 -5.98
N VAL A 50 -13.49 9.59 -6.98
CA VAL A 50 -14.95 9.65 -6.81
C VAL A 50 -15.51 8.32 -6.30
N LEU A 51 -15.04 7.20 -6.85
CA LEU A 51 -15.45 5.87 -6.37
C LEU A 51 -15.07 5.68 -4.90
N VAL A 52 -13.85 6.02 -4.50
CA VAL A 52 -13.39 5.92 -3.11
C VAL A 52 -14.24 6.80 -2.19
N GLU A 53 -14.52 8.05 -2.58
CA GLU A 53 -15.36 8.96 -1.81
C GLU A 53 -16.75 8.37 -1.57
N GLU A 54 -17.39 7.82 -2.61
CA GLU A 54 -18.71 7.19 -2.50
C GLU A 54 -18.69 5.92 -1.63
N VAL A 55 -17.64 5.11 -1.74
CA VAL A 55 -17.45 3.89 -0.93
C VAL A 55 -17.26 4.26 0.55
N LEU A 56 -16.50 5.32 0.85
CA LEU A 56 -16.33 5.83 2.21
C LEU A 56 -17.64 6.39 2.79
N ARG A 57 -18.41 7.14 1.99
CA ARG A 57 -19.76 7.60 2.38
C ARG A 57 -20.70 6.44 2.65
N ALA A 58 -20.58 5.37 1.86
CA ALA A 58 -21.31 4.11 2.08
C ALA A 58 -20.79 3.29 3.29
N ARG A 59 -19.83 3.82 4.07
CA ARG A 59 -19.23 3.17 5.25
C ARG A 59 -18.64 1.81 4.92
N VAL A 60 -18.01 1.69 3.77
CA VAL A 60 -17.26 0.51 3.35
C VAL A 60 -15.77 0.79 3.56
N PRO A 61 -15.03 -0.04 4.32
CA PRO A 61 -13.59 0.12 4.51
C PRO A 61 -12.83 -0.01 3.18
N VAL A 62 -11.79 0.80 3.01
CA VAL A 62 -10.98 0.84 1.78
C VAL A 62 -9.51 0.68 2.12
N ILE A 63 -8.84 -0.23 1.40
CA ILE A 63 -7.38 -0.30 1.34
C ILE A 63 -6.96 0.16 -0.05
N LEU A 64 -6.08 1.14 -0.11
CA LEU A 64 -5.55 1.71 -1.35
C LEU A 64 -4.06 1.40 -1.44
N ILE A 65 -3.64 0.84 -2.58
CA ILE A 65 -2.23 0.61 -2.90
C ILE A 65 -1.84 1.65 -3.94
N ASP A 66 -1.02 2.61 -3.53
CA ASP A 66 -0.62 3.72 -4.37
C ASP A 66 0.82 3.56 -4.86
N VAL A 67 0.96 3.30 -6.17
CA VAL A 67 2.26 3.21 -6.83
C VAL A 67 2.76 4.59 -7.30
N LYS A 68 1.86 5.57 -7.47
CA LYS A 68 2.17 6.89 -8.04
C LYS A 68 2.40 7.96 -6.99
N GLY A 69 1.84 7.79 -5.78
CA GLY A 69 1.91 8.75 -4.68
C GLY A 69 0.87 9.87 -4.75
N ASP A 70 -0.19 9.74 -5.56
CA ASP A 70 -1.23 10.75 -5.73
C ASP A 70 -2.48 10.53 -4.88
N LEU A 71 -2.68 9.33 -4.30
CA LEU A 71 -3.85 9.00 -3.49
C LEU A 71 -3.92 9.72 -2.12
N PRO A 72 -2.81 10.06 -1.44
CA PRO A 72 -2.86 10.86 -0.21
C PRO A 72 -3.53 12.23 -0.40
N ASN A 73 -3.69 12.72 -1.63
CA ASN A 73 -4.44 13.95 -1.91
C ASN A 73 -5.91 13.88 -1.47
N LEU A 74 -6.48 12.68 -1.28
CA LEU A 74 -7.81 12.52 -0.65
C LEU A 74 -7.86 13.13 0.76
N LEU A 75 -6.71 13.29 1.43
CA LEU A 75 -6.62 13.87 2.75
C LEU A 75 -6.65 15.40 2.74
N LEU A 76 -6.53 16.02 1.56
CA LEU A 76 -6.74 17.46 1.33
C LEU A 76 -8.24 17.79 1.23
N THR A 77 -9.05 17.11 2.04
CA THR A 77 -10.50 17.30 2.16
C THR A 77 -10.75 18.22 3.36
N PHE A 78 -10.85 19.52 3.09
CA PHE A 78 -10.97 20.56 4.11
C PHE A 78 -12.44 20.92 4.38
N PRO A 79 -13.02 20.49 5.52
CA PRO A 79 -14.45 20.63 5.79
C PRO A 79 -14.91 22.08 5.95
N GLY A 80 -14.05 22.99 6.42
CA GLY A 80 -14.39 24.41 6.55
C GLY A 80 -14.35 25.18 5.23
N LEU A 81 -13.67 24.63 4.21
CA LEU A 81 -13.31 25.33 2.99
C LEU A 81 -12.80 26.75 3.31
N SER A 82 -11.84 26.87 4.23
CA SER A 82 -11.32 28.16 4.70
C SER A 82 -9.89 28.42 4.23
N GLY A 83 -9.50 29.68 4.08
CA GLY A 83 -8.12 30.01 3.73
C GLY A 83 -7.07 29.43 4.69
N GLU A 84 -7.42 29.27 5.98
CA GLU A 84 -6.54 28.67 6.98
C GLU A 84 -6.25 27.20 6.73
N GLU A 85 -7.24 26.42 6.27
CA GLU A 85 -7.07 25.01 5.95
C GLU A 85 -6.21 24.79 4.69
N PHE A 86 -6.36 25.67 3.69
CA PHE A 86 -5.61 25.61 2.44
C PHE A 86 -4.20 26.20 2.54
N ALA A 87 -3.99 27.21 3.39
CA ALA A 87 -2.75 27.96 3.51
C ALA A 87 -1.48 27.08 3.64
N PRO A 88 -1.43 26.04 4.48
CA PRO A 88 -0.23 25.18 4.62
C PRO A 88 0.18 24.46 3.33
N TRP A 89 -0.75 24.29 2.39
CA TRP A 89 -0.58 23.53 1.16
C TRP A 89 -0.34 24.41 -0.06
N ILE A 90 -0.28 25.74 0.14
CA ILE A 90 0.04 26.67 -0.94
C ILE A 90 1.54 26.59 -1.28
N ASP A 91 1.81 26.27 -2.54
CA ASP A 91 3.14 26.23 -3.12
C ASP A 91 3.85 27.59 -3.02
N GLU A 92 5.13 27.57 -2.60
CA GLU A 92 5.91 28.80 -2.44
C GLU A 92 6.15 29.54 -3.76
N GLY A 93 6.21 28.81 -4.87
CA GLY A 93 6.32 29.39 -6.20
C GLY A 93 5.07 30.16 -6.62
N VAL A 94 3.88 29.82 -6.10
CA VAL A 94 2.67 30.63 -6.28
C VAL A 94 2.83 31.97 -5.56
N LEU A 95 3.26 31.94 -4.30
CA LEU A 95 3.47 33.14 -3.49
C LEU A 95 4.50 34.09 -4.12
N ALA A 96 5.61 33.54 -4.62
CA ALA A 96 6.65 34.32 -5.29
C ALA A 96 6.17 35.01 -6.57
N ARG A 97 5.25 34.40 -7.32
CA ARG A 97 4.71 34.97 -8.56
C ARG A 97 3.62 36.00 -8.34
N THR A 98 2.74 35.78 -7.35
CA THR A 98 1.59 36.65 -7.10
C THR A 98 1.90 37.77 -6.11
N GLY A 99 2.94 37.62 -5.28
CA GLY A 99 3.25 38.54 -4.18
C GLY A 99 2.24 38.48 -3.02
N GLN A 100 1.32 37.51 -3.05
CA GLN A 100 0.31 37.34 -2.01
C GLN A 100 0.92 36.71 -0.75
N THR A 101 0.30 37.00 0.39
CA THR A 101 0.55 36.23 1.61
C THR A 101 -0.03 34.82 1.47
N ARG A 102 0.51 33.88 2.25
CA ARG A 102 0.04 32.48 2.26
C ARG A 102 -1.45 32.36 2.62
N LEU A 103 -1.94 33.19 3.53
CA LEU A 103 -3.35 33.20 3.92
C LEU A 103 -4.24 33.78 2.82
N GLU A 104 -3.83 34.86 2.14
CA GLU A 104 -4.59 35.42 1.00
C GLU A 104 -4.68 34.41 -0.15
N ALA A 105 -3.58 33.72 -0.46
CA ALA A 105 -3.57 32.67 -1.47
C ALA A 105 -4.44 31.46 -1.05
N GLY A 106 -4.41 31.09 0.24
CA GLY A 106 -5.29 30.09 0.82
C GLY A 106 -6.77 30.45 0.67
N GLU A 107 -7.15 31.69 0.99
CA GLU A 107 -8.54 32.15 0.87
C GLU A 107 -9.00 32.18 -0.59
N ALA A 108 -8.12 32.60 -1.51
CA ALA A 108 -8.42 32.54 -2.95
C ALA A 108 -8.68 31.10 -3.42
N GLU A 109 -7.88 30.12 -2.98
CA GLU A 109 -8.07 28.70 -3.31
C GLU A 109 -9.35 28.15 -2.68
N ALA A 110 -9.64 28.51 -1.42
CA ALA A 110 -10.87 28.13 -0.74
C ALA A 110 -12.13 28.63 -1.48
N GLN A 111 -12.12 29.88 -1.95
CA GLN A 111 -13.22 30.43 -2.76
C GLN A 111 -13.36 29.72 -4.11
N ARG A 112 -12.24 29.40 -4.76
CA ARG A 112 -12.23 28.62 -6.01
C ARG A 112 -12.85 27.24 -5.81
N TRP A 113 -12.55 26.56 -4.70
CA TRP A 113 -13.15 25.28 -4.36
C TRP A 113 -14.66 25.39 -4.12
N LYS A 114 -15.10 26.38 -3.33
CA LYS A 114 -16.54 26.64 -3.10
C LYS A 114 -17.30 26.85 -4.40
N GLN A 115 -16.76 27.66 -5.31
CA GLN A 115 -17.39 27.92 -6.61
C GLN A 115 -17.50 26.65 -7.46
N ARG A 116 -16.41 25.88 -7.57
CA ARG A 116 -16.41 24.64 -8.35
C ARG A 116 -17.32 23.58 -7.76
N LEU A 117 -17.34 23.39 -6.45
CA LEU A 117 -18.25 22.44 -5.81
C LEU A 117 -19.72 22.83 -6.07
N ALA A 118 -20.04 24.12 -6.04
CA ALA A 118 -21.39 24.60 -6.31
C ALA A 118 -21.87 24.29 -7.74
N GLU A 119 -20.98 24.28 -8.75
CA GLU A 119 -21.31 23.84 -10.12
C GLU A 119 -21.86 22.40 -10.14
N TRP A 120 -21.41 21.57 -9.21
CA TRP A 120 -21.83 20.17 -9.02
C TRP A 120 -22.89 20.01 -7.94
N ARG A 121 -23.46 21.12 -7.43
CA ARG A 121 -24.43 21.15 -6.34
C ARG A 121 -23.91 20.56 -5.03
N LEU A 122 -22.60 20.68 -4.80
CA LEU A 122 -21.92 20.30 -3.58
C LEU A 122 -21.52 21.55 -2.78
N GLY A 123 -21.35 21.41 -1.47
CA GLY A 123 -20.88 22.47 -0.60
C GLY A 123 -20.08 21.96 0.59
N ALA A 124 -19.75 22.86 1.52
CA ALA A 124 -18.98 22.52 2.72
C ALA A 124 -19.62 21.40 3.56
N ALA A 125 -20.96 21.30 3.57
CA ALA A 125 -21.66 20.23 4.29
C ALA A 125 -21.34 18.84 3.71
N ASP A 126 -21.28 18.69 2.37
CA ASP A 126 -20.93 17.43 1.71
C ASP A 126 -19.48 17.06 1.98
N VAL A 127 -18.57 18.04 1.93
CA VAL A 127 -17.15 17.86 2.25
C VAL A 127 -16.97 17.44 3.71
N ALA A 128 -17.72 18.06 4.63
CA ALA A 128 -17.71 17.71 6.04
C ALA A 128 -18.27 16.30 6.31
N GLU A 129 -19.35 15.91 5.63
CA GLU A 129 -19.92 14.56 5.70
C GLU A 129 -18.89 13.51 5.22
N LEU A 130 -18.25 13.76 4.09
CA LEU A 130 -17.19 12.90 3.55
C LEU A 130 -16.02 12.80 4.53
N ARG A 131 -15.53 13.94 5.04
CA ARG A 131 -14.42 13.97 5.99
C ARG A 131 -14.74 13.22 7.27
N ALA A 132 -15.97 13.31 7.78
CA ALA A 132 -16.43 12.58 8.96
C ALA A 132 -16.61 11.06 8.71
N ALA A 133 -16.68 10.63 7.46
CA ALA A 133 -16.66 9.22 7.08
C ALA A 133 -15.23 8.64 6.99
N MET A 134 -14.20 9.50 7.01
CA MET A 134 -12.81 9.11 6.86
C MET A 134 -12.10 8.95 8.22
N ALA A 135 -11.39 7.84 8.39
CA ALA A 135 -10.40 7.63 9.44
C ALA A 135 -9.08 7.17 8.79
N PRO A 136 -8.40 8.07 8.05
CA PRO A 136 -7.31 7.67 7.17
C PRO A 136 -6.06 7.28 7.96
N ARG A 137 -5.40 6.21 7.51
CA ARG A 137 -4.06 5.83 7.93
C ARG A 137 -3.18 5.74 6.69
N VAL A 138 -2.11 6.52 6.66
CA VAL A 138 -1.18 6.55 5.52
C VAL A 138 0.02 5.73 5.89
N PHE A 139 0.17 4.56 5.29
CA PHE A 139 1.34 3.72 5.49
C PHE A 139 2.40 4.04 4.44
N THR A 140 3.63 4.32 4.88
CA THR A 140 4.74 4.65 3.98
C THR A 140 5.92 3.70 4.20
N PRO A 141 5.89 2.48 3.64
CA PRO A 141 7.03 1.57 3.75
C PRO A 141 8.31 2.22 3.21
N GLY A 142 9.40 2.15 3.97
CA GLY A 142 10.68 2.74 3.57
C GLY A 142 10.80 4.26 3.78
N MET A 143 9.76 4.94 4.30
CA MET A 143 9.77 6.38 4.60
C MET A 143 9.08 6.69 5.94
N LEU A 144 9.40 7.85 6.52
CA LEU A 144 8.85 8.31 7.80
C LEU A 144 7.81 9.44 7.65
N ALA A 145 7.31 9.65 6.42
CA ALA A 145 6.34 10.72 6.14
C ALA A 145 4.92 10.39 6.63
N GLY A 146 4.58 9.10 6.70
CA GLY A 146 3.35 8.58 7.31
C GLY A 146 3.66 7.57 8.41
N GLU A 147 2.73 6.65 8.63
CA GLU A 147 2.93 5.51 9.52
C GLU A 147 3.93 4.53 8.89
N PRO A 148 5.03 4.18 9.59
CA PRO A 148 5.96 3.19 9.10
C PRO A 148 5.30 1.81 9.08
N LEU A 149 5.74 0.96 8.13
CA LEU A 149 5.30 -0.42 8.03
C LEU A 149 6.50 -1.35 8.02
N HIS A 150 6.61 -2.19 9.05
CA HIS A 150 7.60 -3.25 9.14
C HIS A 150 7.22 -4.40 8.19
N VAL A 151 7.73 -4.36 6.96
CA VAL A 151 7.33 -5.31 5.91
C VAL A 151 7.82 -6.75 6.12
N LEU A 152 8.87 -6.94 6.92
CA LEU A 152 9.41 -8.27 7.25
C LEU A 152 8.91 -8.83 8.59
N SER A 153 7.84 -8.26 9.17
CA SER A 153 7.40 -8.60 10.54
C SER A 153 6.97 -10.07 10.67
N PHE A 154 6.35 -10.62 9.62
CA PHE A 154 5.98 -12.04 9.53
C PHE A 154 7.18 -12.99 9.45
N LEU A 155 8.36 -12.50 9.06
CA LEU A 155 9.61 -13.26 9.10
C LEU A 155 10.21 -13.24 10.52
N GLU A 156 10.15 -12.10 11.20
CA GLU A 156 10.83 -11.95 12.49
C GLU A 156 10.10 -12.64 13.65
N ARG A 157 8.77 -12.75 13.62
CA ARG A 157 7.99 -13.29 14.75
C ARG A 157 6.92 -14.29 14.32
N PRO A 158 6.80 -15.44 14.99
CA PRO A 158 5.65 -16.32 14.79
C PRO A 158 4.39 -15.61 15.30
N GLY A 159 3.50 -15.23 14.38
CA GLY A 159 2.18 -14.67 14.70
C GLY A 159 1.20 -15.74 15.21
N THR A 160 0.03 -15.33 15.66
CA THR A 160 -1.05 -16.24 16.13
C THR A 160 -1.53 -17.19 15.03
N LEU A 161 -1.37 -16.81 13.76
CA LEU A 161 -1.70 -17.65 12.60
C LEU A 161 -1.04 -19.03 12.65
N TRP A 162 0.16 -19.17 13.23
CA TRP A 162 0.80 -20.49 13.35
C TRP A 162 0.02 -21.47 14.25
N ALA A 163 -0.86 -20.97 15.12
CA ALA A 163 -1.75 -21.78 15.93
C ALA A 163 -3.15 -21.95 15.29
N ASP A 164 -3.65 -20.89 14.65
CA ASP A 164 -5.03 -20.83 14.16
C ASP A 164 -5.19 -21.32 12.70
N ASP A 165 -4.20 -21.03 11.85
CA ASP A 165 -4.21 -21.31 10.40
C ASP A 165 -2.77 -21.38 9.84
N VAL A 166 -2.21 -22.60 9.89
CA VAL A 166 -0.83 -22.88 9.46
C VAL A 166 -0.63 -22.66 7.96
N GLU A 167 -1.68 -22.84 7.14
CA GLU A 167 -1.59 -22.65 5.69
C GLU A 167 -1.38 -21.17 5.36
N THR A 168 -2.24 -20.30 5.90
CA THR A 168 -2.09 -18.85 5.77
C THR A 168 -0.77 -18.36 6.39
N ALA A 169 -0.33 -18.94 7.52
CA ALA A 169 0.95 -18.60 8.13
C ALA A 169 2.14 -18.89 7.21
N ARG A 170 2.13 -20.04 6.51
CA ARG A 170 3.16 -20.41 5.53
C ARG A 170 3.13 -19.52 4.29
N GLU A 171 1.95 -19.16 3.80
CA GLU A 171 1.83 -18.21 2.68
C GLU A 171 2.42 -16.84 3.03
N ALA A 172 2.11 -16.31 4.23
CA ALA A 172 2.65 -15.05 4.71
C ALA A 172 4.18 -15.09 4.90
N LEU A 173 4.70 -16.19 5.45
CA LEU A 173 6.14 -16.41 5.58
C LEU A 173 6.82 -16.48 4.19
N SER A 174 6.25 -17.26 3.27
CA SER A 174 6.74 -17.39 1.89
C SER A 174 6.78 -16.03 1.18
N ALA A 175 5.73 -15.22 1.30
CA ALA A 175 5.67 -13.87 0.75
C ALA A 175 6.75 -12.95 1.35
N SER A 176 7.01 -13.06 2.65
CA SER A 176 8.04 -12.28 3.35
C SER A 176 9.44 -12.66 2.89
N ILE A 177 9.70 -13.96 2.67
CA ILE A 177 10.97 -14.45 2.13
C ILE A 177 11.15 -14.03 0.67
N SER A 178 10.09 -14.07 -0.14
CA SER A 178 10.11 -13.54 -1.49
C SER A 178 10.42 -12.03 -1.51
N LEU A 179 9.86 -11.25 -0.58
CA LEU A 179 10.20 -9.83 -0.44
C LEU A 179 11.65 -9.63 -0.02
N LEU A 180 12.13 -10.38 0.99
CA LEU A 180 13.52 -10.36 1.42
C LEU A 180 14.46 -10.64 0.24
N LEU A 181 14.22 -11.68 -0.55
CA LEU A 181 15.06 -12.02 -1.70
C LEU A 181 15.02 -10.95 -2.80
N ARG A 182 13.87 -10.29 -3.03
CA ARG A 182 13.80 -9.12 -3.92
C ARG A 182 14.68 -7.98 -3.44
N LEU A 183 14.66 -7.66 -2.14
CA LEU A 183 15.52 -6.63 -1.55
C LEU A 183 17.02 -6.98 -1.67
N LEU A 184 17.35 -8.28 -1.65
CA LEU A 184 18.71 -8.79 -1.86
C LEU A 184 19.13 -8.86 -3.34
N GLY A 185 18.23 -8.54 -4.29
CA GLY A 185 18.49 -8.68 -5.72
C GLY A 185 18.61 -10.13 -6.19
N ARG A 186 17.93 -11.07 -5.51
CA ARG A 186 17.94 -12.52 -5.75
C ARG A 186 16.59 -13.02 -6.25
N ASP A 187 16.58 -14.23 -6.79
CA ASP A 187 15.36 -14.87 -7.30
C ASP A 187 14.36 -15.13 -6.15
N PRO A 188 13.18 -14.49 -6.15
CA PRO A 188 12.21 -14.61 -5.08
C PRO A 188 11.17 -15.72 -5.31
N ASP A 189 11.30 -16.51 -6.39
CA ASP A 189 10.36 -17.58 -6.73
C ASP A 189 10.43 -18.74 -5.72
N PRO A 190 9.34 -19.04 -4.99
CA PRO A 190 9.31 -20.08 -3.95
C PRO A 190 9.50 -21.51 -4.50
N THR A 191 9.27 -21.72 -5.79
CA THR A 191 9.34 -23.04 -6.43
C THR A 191 10.66 -23.32 -7.12
N ARG A 192 11.39 -22.27 -7.52
CA ARG A 192 12.62 -22.38 -8.33
C ARG A 192 13.88 -21.97 -7.57
N SER A 193 13.77 -21.03 -6.63
CA SER A 193 14.91 -20.47 -5.93
C SER A 193 15.37 -21.37 -4.79
N ARG A 194 16.58 -21.92 -4.89
CA ARG A 194 17.21 -22.69 -3.81
C ARG A 194 17.39 -21.86 -2.55
N ASP A 195 17.66 -20.56 -2.70
CA ASP A 195 17.76 -19.62 -1.57
C ASP A 195 16.43 -19.49 -0.84
N HIS A 196 15.32 -19.37 -1.58
CA HIS A 196 13.98 -19.29 -1.01
C HIS A 196 13.63 -20.54 -0.21
N VAL A 197 13.83 -21.72 -0.82
CA VAL A 197 13.56 -23.00 -0.15
C VAL A 197 14.37 -23.16 1.13
N VAL A 198 15.66 -22.82 1.10
CA VAL A 198 16.52 -22.87 2.31
C VAL A 198 16.03 -21.89 3.37
N LEU A 199 15.78 -20.63 3.04
CA LEU A 199 15.29 -19.64 4.01
C LEU A 199 13.94 -20.04 4.61
N SER A 200 13.05 -20.63 3.80
CA SER A 200 11.72 -21.08 4.26
C SER A 200 11.85 -22.21 5.28
N VAL A 201 12.65 -23.23 4.98
CA VAL A 201 12.88 -24.36 5.89
C VAL A 201 13.54 -23.90 7.19
N LEU A 202 14.51 -23.01 7.12
CA LEU A 202 15.19 -22.47 8.30
C LEU A 202 14.22 -21.63 9.15
N ALA A 203 13.45 -20.73 8.53
CA ALA A 203 12.48 -19.90 9.24
C ALA A 203 11.37 -20.73 9.90
N GLU A 204 10.78 -21.69 9.19
CA GLU A 204 9.77 -22.60 9.75
C GLU A 204 10.32 -23.40 10.93
N ARG A 205 11.56 -23.90 10.83
CA ARG A 205 12.22 -24.62 11.92
C ARG A 205 12.33 -23.75 13.17
N ARG A 206 12.73 -22.48 13.03
CA ARG A 206 12.83 -21.55 14.16
C ARG A 206 11.47 -21.30 14.79
N PHE A 207 10.44 -21.06 13.98
CA PHE A 207 9.07 -20.89 14.50
C PHE A 207 8.54 -22.12 15.22
N ALA A 208 8.82 -23.33 14.72
CA ALA A 208 8.49 -24.58 15.42
C ALA A 208 9.18 -24.72 16.78
N LEU A 209 10.33 -24.05 16.98
CA LEU A 209 11.06 -23.98 18.25
C LEU A 209 10.69 -22.75 19.10
N GLY A 210 9.71 -21.94 18.68
CA GLY A 210 9.33 -20.70 19.36
C GLY A 210 10.39 -19.58 19.25
N GLN A 211 11.28 -19.66 18.26
CA GLN A 211 12.36 -18.71 18.03
C GLN A 211 12.03 -17.75 16.89
N PRO A 212 12.49 -16.47 16.95
CA PRO A 212 12.31 -15.52 15.86
C PRO A 212 13.18 -15.90 14.66
N ALA A 213 12.71 -15.67 13.44
CA ALA A 213 13.48 -15.91 12.21
C ALA A 213 13.96 -14.61 11.58
N ASP A 214 14.43 -13.66 12.40
CA ASP A 214 15.00 -12.41 11.90
C ASP A 214 16.20 -12.62 10.94
N VAL A 215 16.53 -11.59 10.16
CA VAL A 215 17.56 -11.66 9.12
C VAL A 215 18.94 -12.06 9.69
N ALA A 216 19.26 -11.66 10.92
CA ALA A 216 20.54 -11.99 11.56
C ALA A 216 20.59 -13.47 11.96
N SER A 217 19.49 -13.98 12.51
CA SER A 217 19.28 -15.38 12.84
C SER A 217 19.36 -16.28 11.59
N LEU A 218 18.68 -15.89 10.51
CA LEU A 218 18.72 -16.63 9.25
C LEU A 218 20.11 -16.58 8.60
N LEU A 219 20.83 -15.48 8.71
CA LEU A 219 22.22 -15.39 8.25
C LEU A 219 23.09 -16.44 8.96
N GLN A 220 22.96 -16.56 10.29
CA GLN A 220 23.69 -17.57 11.06
C GLN A 220 23.31 -18.98 10.60
N ASP A 221 22.01 -19.27 10.49
CA ASP A 221 21.52 -20.59 10.08
C ASP A 221 21.91 -20.92 8.62
N VAL A 222 22.05 -19.93 7.73
CA VAL A 222 22.58 -20.16 6.37
C VAL A 222 24.07 -20.51 6.40
N ARG A 223 24.86 -19.85 7.27
CA ARG A 223 26.30 -20.13 7.39
C ARG A 223 26.55 -21.51 7.98
N GLU A 224 25.78 -21.86 9.01
CA GLU A 224 25.87 -23.11 9.77
C GLU A 224 24.49 -23.77 9.84
N PRO A 225 24.06 -24.45 8.76
CA PRO A 225 22.72 -25.04 8.69
C PRO A 225 22.44 -26.02 9.83
N PRO A 226 21.39 -25.80 10.64
CA PRO A 226 20.96 -26.74 11.68
C PRO A 226 20.22 -27.97 11.10
N VAL A 227 20.30 -28.18 9.78
CA VAL A 227 19.67 -29.27 9.03
C VAL A 227 20.73 -29.95 8.16
N ALA A 228 20.78 -31.28 8.22
CA ALA A 228 21.75 -32.07 7.46
C ALA A 228 21.34 -32.25 5.98
N THR A 229 20.04 -32.19 5.69
CA THR A 229 19.46 -32.49 4.38
C THR A 229 18.39 -31.47 3.99
N MET A 230 18.26 -31.23 2.69
CA MET A 230 17.17 -30.49 2.06
C MET A 230 16.38 -31.45 1.16
N GLY A 231 15.20 -31.88 1.63
CA GLY A 231 14.50 -32.99 1.01
C GLY A 231 15.35 -34.26 1.07
N ALA A 232 15.62 -34.87 -0.11
CA ALA A 232 16.40 -36.09 -0.23
C ALA A 232 17.92 -35.87 -0.38
N LEU A 233 18.38 -34.62 -0.53
CA LEU A 233 19.79 -34.30 -0.78
C LEU A 233 20.48 -33.78 0.49
N PRO A 234 21.77 -34.09 0.70
CA PRO A 234 22.59 -33.41 1.71
C PRO A 234 22.59 -31.89 1.50
N MET A 235 22.60 -31.12 2.60
CA MET A 235 22.58 -29.65 2.54
C MET A 235 23.74 -29.08 1.70
N ASP A 236 24.93 -29.66 1.83
CA ASP A 236 26.11 -29.26 1.07
C ASP A 236 26.01 -29.55 -0.43
N GLU A 237 25.19 -30.52 -0.83
CA GLU A 237 24.91 -30.83 -2.23
C GLU A 237 23.82 -29.90 -2.78
N TYR A 238 22.75 -29.68 -2.01
CA TYR A 238 21.63 -28.83 -2.41
C TYR A 238 22.04 -27.35 -2.55
N LEU A 239 22.69 -26.81 -1.51
CA LEU A 239 23.21 -25.44 -1.50
C LEU A 239 24.68 -25.45 -1.02
N PRO A 240 25.65 -25.52 -1.96
CA PRO A 240 27.07 -25.60 -1.64
C PRO A 240 27.58 -24.45 -0.77
N LYS A 241 28.68 -24.68 -0.04
CA LYS A 241 29.28 -23.70 0.88
C LYS A 241 29.53 -22.32 0.25
N ARG A 242 29.91 -22.27 -1.03
CA ARG A 242 30.10 -21.02 -1.78
C ARG A 242 28.79 -20.25 -1.91
N ASP A 243 27.70 -20.92 -2.26
CA ASP A 243 26.38 -20.32 -2.46
C ASP A 243 25.81 -19.85 -1.12
N ARG A 244 25.99 -20.64 -0.05
CA ARG A 244 25.63 -20.24 1.32
C ARG A 244 26.39 -19.00 1.78
N LEU A 245 27.70 -18.93 1.53
CA LEU A 245 28.49 -17.74 1.87
C LEU A 245 28.01 -16.52 1.09
N SER A 246 27.65 -16.70 -0.18
CA SER A 246 27.08 -15.62 -1.00
C SER A 246 25.74 -15.14 -0.44
N LEU A 247 24.85 -16.05 -0.02
CA LEU A 247 23.57 -15.70 0.61
C LEU A 247 23.77 -14.98 1.93
N ALA A 248 24.64 -15.50 2.80
CA ALA A 248 24.98 -14.86 4.07
C ALA A 248 25.57 -13.46 3.89
N THR A 249 26.41 -13.27 2.86
CA THR A 249 26.97 -11.96 2.51
C THR A 249 25.86 -11.00 2.09
N ALA A 250 24.91 -11.44 1.26
CA ALA A 250 23.79 -10.62 0.84
C ALA A 250 22.91 -10.20 2.04
N LEU A 251 22.56 -11.15 2.91
CA LEU A 251 21.82 -10.87 4.16
C LEU A 251 22.56 -9.86 5.04
N ASN A 252 23.88 -9.99 5.18
CA ASN A 252 24.70 -9.04 5.93
C ASN A 252 24.69 -7.64 5.33
N THR A 253 24.80 -7.54 4.00
CA THR A 253 24.74 -6.25 3.28
C THR A 253 23.40 -5.56 3.52
N LEU A 254 22.29 -6.31 3.52
CA LEU A 254 20.98 -5.75 3.84
C LEU A 254 20.91 -5.23 5.28
N LEU A 255 21.40 -6.01 6.26
CA LEU A 255 21.47 -5.59 7.66
C LEU A 255 22.33 -4.33 7.88
N ALA A 256 23.40 -4.18 7.11
CA ALA A 256 24.29 -3.02 7.18
C ALA A 256 23.79 -1.81 6.38
N SER A 257 22.68 -1.95 5.63
CA SER A 257 22.16 -0.88 4.77
C SER A 257 21.31 0.11 5.57
N PRO A 258 21.63 1.41 5.58
CA PRO A 258 20.80 2.43 6.23
C PRO A 258 19.40 2.51 5.62
N THR A 259 19.27 2.19 4.33
CA THR A 259 17.97 2.14 3.66
C THR A 259 17.10 1.04 4.25
N PHE A 260 17.65 -0.05 4.76
CA PHE A 260 16.87 -1.15 5.35
C PHE A 260 16.29 -0.79 6.72
N GLU A 261 16.91 0.12 7.47
CA GLU A 261 16.36 0.59 8.75
C GLU A 261 14.97 1.20 8.60
N SER A 262 14.67 1.86 7.47
CA SER A 262 13.33 2.43 7.22
C SER A 262 12.27 1.39 6.83
N TRP A 263 12.64 0.12 6.67
CA TRP A 263 11.73 -1.00 6.40
C TRP A 263 11.49 -1.90 7.63
N ARG A 264 12.11 -1.55 8.77
CA ARG A 264 11.85 -2.11 10.10
C ARG A 264 10.91 -1.22 10.90
#